data_AF-A0A1E5WLV6-F1
#
_entry.id   AF-A0A1E5WLV6-F1
#
_cell.length_a   1.000
_cell.length_b   1.000
_cell.length_c   1.000
_cell.angle_alpha   90.00
_cell.angle_beta   90.00
_cell.angle_gamma   90.00
#
_symmetry.space_group_name_H-M   'P 1'
#
loop_
_entity.id
_entity.type
_entity.pdbx_description
1 polymer ?
#
loop_
_entity_poly.entity_id
_entity_poly.type
_entity_poly.pdbx_seq_one_letter_code
_entity_poly.pdbx_strand_id
1 'polypeptide(L)'
;MACSVALAEPHRTFHRAIAGAAPHQMMMMRAPSPVAAPAPEQTRLSDLDWIGDLGVGGFACVTKARHRRTGAVFALKMSFDDGPDIEEEAKVLSRAAGSPHVIDCHYAMLRAPGGEPAFLLEIMDAGSLGRIMRRRPGKGIPEAALAEVAAQCVVSLAQLHSRGVAHLDVKPDNFLANSRGEIKISDFNTSRILYGGAGEHLQVRIACSTSSYFSPERFAPNTHAGPHGAMAADVWGLGITVLELFLGRFAVLADAEKASVEEVKQAICHGGPPRVPDEAEASAELRRFVAACHSATAARAPVHHSPRRRGVKARAAGAHRRDTVTVGAENLGNRIIDCSSEFDLTIHRFG
;
A
#
# COMPACT_ATOMS: atom_id res chain seq x y z
N MET A 1 32.49 13.46 49.73
CA MET A 1 31.50 12.50 49.22
C MET A 1 30.44 13.27 48.46
N ALA A 2 30.55 13.33 47.14
CA ALA A 2 29.51 13.83 46.25
C ALA A 2 29.53 12.90 45.04
N CYS A 3 28.45 12.11 44.87
CA CYS A 3 28.29 11.22 43.73
C CYS A 3 27.24 11.84 42.82
N SER A 4 27.70 12.45 41.72
CA SER A 4 26.86 12.97 40.63
C SER A 4 26.48 11.80 39.73
N VAL A 5 25.18 11.58 39.55
CA VAL A 5 24.63 10.65 38.56
C VAL A 5 24.46 11.43 37.27
N ALA A 6 25.28 11.12 36.26
CA ALA A 6 25.14 11.66 34.93
C ALA A 6 23.96 11.00 34.22
N LEU A 7 22.96 11.82 33.85
CA LEU A 7 21.88 11.46 32.93
C LEU A 7 22.47 11.37 31.51
N ALA A 8 22.34 10.21 30.88
CA ALA A 8 22.67 10.04 29.46
C ALA A 8 21.49 10.53 28.61
N GLU A 9 21.74 11.51 27.74
CA GLU A 9 20.76 12.04 26.80
C GLU A 9 20.43 11.03 25.68
N PRO A 10 19.15 10.83 25.31
CA PRO A 10 18.76 9.98 24.20
C PRO A 10 18.65 10.80 22.90
N HIS A 11 19.76 11.23 22.32
CA HIS A 11 19.75 11.91 21.02
C HIS A 11 21.02 11.62 20.19
N ARG A 12 21.37 10.34 19.97
CA ARG A 12 22.48 9.98 19.05
C ARG A 12 22.34 8.57 18.44
N THR A 13 21.26 8.32 17.68
CA THR A 13 21.15 7.05 16.90
C THR A 13 21.08 7.26 15.39
N PHE A 14 21.35 8.46 14.87
CA PHE A 14 21.26 8.77 13.43
C PHE A 14 22.60 8.92 12.68
N HIS A 15 23.76 8.66 13.30
CA HIS A 15 25.06 8.83 12.61
C HIS A 15 26.11 7.75 12.92
N ARG A 16 26.17 6.71 12.08
CA ARG A 16 27.31 5.80 11.73
C ARG A 16 26.72 4.57 11.04
N ALA A 17 27.20 3.97 9.96
CA ALA A 17 28.38 3.99 9.10
C ALA A 17 27.92 3.30 7.78
N ILE A 18 28.47 3.48 6.57
CA ILE A 18 29.80 3.06 6.12
C ILE A 18 30.20 3.95 4.93
N ALA A 19 31.33 4.64 5.07
CA ALA A 19 32.11 5.17 3.96
C ALA A 19 33.07 4.08 3.48
N GLY A 20 33.14 3.82 2.16
CA GLY A 20 34.18 2.94 1.63
C GLY A 20 33.99 2.43 0.20
N ALA A 21 34.42 3.24 -0.76
CA ALA A 21 34.99 2.87 -2.07
C ALA A 21 34.12 2.22 -3.18
N ALA A 22 34.24 2.83 -4.36
CA ALA A 22 34.07 2.24 -5.69
C ALA A 22 35.22 2.82 -6.59
N PRO A 23 35.46 2.39 -7.84
CA PRO A 23 35.33 1.05 -8.46
C PRO A 23 36.51 0.73 -9.42
N HIS A 24 36.99 -0.52 -9.57
CA HIS A 24 37.58 -1.00 -10.85
C HIS A 24 37.93 -2.51 -10.88
N GLN A 25 37.52 -3.15 -11.99
CA GLN A 25 38.09 -4.32 -12.69
C GLN A 25 38.67 -5.50 -11.90
N MET A 26 38.00 -6.65 -12.00
CA MET A 26 38.69 -7.94 -12.15
C MET A 26 37.87 -8.91 -13.01
N MET A 27 38.55 -9.52 -13.99
CA MET A 27 38.04 -10.49 -14.96
C MET A 27 37.29 -11.65 -14.31
N MET A 28 36.13 -12.01 -14.87
CA MET A 28 35.46 -13.28 -14.54
C MET A 28 36.00 -14.40 -15.43
N MET A 29 36.77 -15.30 -14.83
CA MET A 29 36.94 -16.65 -15.36
C MET A 29 35.60 -17.38 -15.32
N ARG A 30 35.31 -18.12 -16.39
CA ARG A 30 34.04 -18.81 -16.65
C ARG A 30 33.86 -19.99 -15.68
N ALA A 31 32.95 -19.85 -14.71
CA ALA A 31 32.51 -20.95 -13.85
C ALA A 31 31.65 -21.96 -14.64
N PRO A 32 31.69 -23.26 -14.32
CA PRO A 32 30.91 -24.28 -15.01
C PRO A 32 29.40 -24.10 -14.75
N SER A 33 28.60 -24.28 -15.81
CA SER A 33 27.15 -24.17 -15.77
C SER A 33 26.54 -25.09 -14.70
N PRO A 34 25.62 -24.62 -13.85
CA PRO A 34 24.88 -25.50 -12.96
C PRO A 34 23.96 -26.39 -13.80
N VAL A 35 24.00 -27.69 -13.52
CA VAL A 35 23.06 -28.68 -14.03
C VAL A 35 21.64 -28.18 -13.73
N ALA A 36 20.80 -28.09 -14.77
CA ALA A 36 19.43 -27.61 -14.65
C ALA A 36 18.69 -28.39 -13.56
N ALA A 37 18.19 -27.68 -12.55
CA ALA A 37 17.30 -28.25 -11.55
C ALA A 37 16.04 -28.79 -12.26
N PRO A 38 15.50 -29.95 -11.85
CA PRO A 38 14.23 -30.44 -12.38
C PRO A 38 13.15 -29.37 -12.15
N ALA A 39 12.27 -29.19 -13.15
CA ALA A 39 11.16 -28.24 -13.09
C ALA A 39 10.36 -28.46 -11.78
N PRO A 40 9.89 -27.40 -11.11
CA PRO A 40 9.13 -27.55 -9.88
C PRO A 40 7.87 -28.37 -10.20
N GLU A 41 7.76 -29.51 -9.52
CA GLU A 41 6.56 -30.34 -9.51
C GLU A 41 5.36 -29.43 -9.22
N GLN A 42 4.37 -29.42 -10.10
CA GLN A 42 3.26 -28.46 -10.05
C GLN A 42 2.39 -28.81 -8.84
N THR A 43 2.53 -28.06 -7.73
CA THR A 43 1.77 -28.26 -6.50
C THR A 43 0.28 -28.20 -6.78
N ARG A 44 -0.46 -29.21 -6.32
CA ARG A 44 -1.92 -29.28 -6.39
C ARG A 44 -2.53 -29.01 -5.03
N LEU A 45 -3.80 -28.62 -4.98
CA LEU A 45 -4.51 -28.46 -3.70
C LEU A 45 -4.60 -29.76 -2.90
N SER A 46 -4.63 -30.92 -3.56
CA SER A 46 -4.57 -32.24 -2.91
C SER A 46 -3.27 -32.50 -2.15
N ASP A 47 -2.23 -31.72 -2.42
CA ASP A 47 -0.93 -31.82 -1.75
C ASP A 47 -0.86 -30.95 -0.49
N LEU A 48 -1.94 -30.24 -0.17
CA LEU A 48 -2.03 -29.31 0.95
C LEU A 48 -3.02 -29.81 2.00
N ASP A 49 -2.56 -29.99 3.23
CA ASP A 49 -3.43 -30.24 4.38
C ASP A 49 -3.86 -28.89 4.99
N TRP A 50 -5.16 -28.72 5.23
CA TRP A 50 -5.66 -27.61 6.04
C TRP A 50 -5.19 -27.77 7.50
N ILE A 51 -4.70 -26.68 8.10
CA ILE A 51 -4.21 -26.66 9.49
C ILE A 51 -4.77 -25.51 10.34
N GLY A 52 -5.71 -24.72 9.80
CA GLY A 52 -6.43 -23.69 10.56
C GLY A 52 -6.90 -22.52 9.69
N ASP A 53 -7.78 -21.68 10.24
CA ASP A 53 -8.31 -20.51 9.54
C ASP A 53 -7.49 -19.25 9.86
N LEU A 54 -7.26 -18.42 8.83
CA LEU A 54 -6.54 -17.15 8.97
C LEU A 54 -7.49 -15.96 8.88
N GLY A 55 -8.53 -16.05 8.04
CA GLY A 55 -9.57 -15.03 7.93
C GLY A 55 -10.59 -15.35 6.85
N VAL A 56 -11.76 -14.70 6.95
CA VAL A 56 -12.81 -14.76 5.92
C VAL A 56 -13.21 -13.32 5.60
N GLY A 57 -13.05 -12.94 4.32
CA GLY A 57 -13.48 -11.64 3.80
C GLY A 57 -14.75 -11.76 2.96
N GLY A 58 -15.18 -10.66 2.34
CA GLY A 58 -16.35 -10.67 1.46
C GLY A 58 -16.16 -11.41 0.14
N PHE A 59 -14.91 -11.61 -0.30
CA PHE A 59 -14.58 -12.14 -1.62
C PHE A 59 -13.73 -13.43 -1.58
N ALA A 60 -13.17 -13.77 -0.42
CA ALA A 60 -12.30 -14.93 -0.28
C ALA A 60 -12.26 -15.40 1.17
N CYS A 61 -11.92 -16.68 1.36
CA CYS A 61 -11.43 -17.19 2.64
C CYS A 61 -9.94 -17.49 2.54
N VAL A 62 -9.23 -17.27 3.65
CA VAL A 62 -7.80 -17.51 3.77
C VAL A 62 -7.59 -18.54 4.88
N THR A 63 -6.95 -19.64 4.52
CA THR A 63 -6.65 -20.75 5.43
C THR A 63 -5.15 -20.96 5.53
N LYS A 64 -4.70 -21.50 6.65
CA LYS A 64 -3.33 -21.95 6.84
C LYS A 64 -3.24 -23.38 6.31
N ALA A 65 -2.31 -23.61 5.40
CA ALA A 65 -2.12 -24.90 4.75
C ALA A 65 -0.70 -25.42 4.98
N ARG A 66 -0.53 -26.73 5.01
CA ARG A 66 0.77 -27.41 5.08
C ARG A 66 0.94 -28.36 3.92
N HIS A 67 2.02 -28.20 3.17
CA HIS A 67 2.34 -29.09 2.06
C HIS A 67 2.77 -30.47 2.58
N ARG A 68 2.05 -31.52 2.17
CA ARG A 68 2.14 -32.89 2.71
C ARG A 68 3.55 -33.48 2.59
N ARG A 69 4.21 -33.26 1.44
CA ARG A 69 5.55 -33.82 1.16
C ARG A 69 6.70 -33.07 1.85
N THR A 70 6.59 -31.75 1.98
CA THR A 70 7.72 -30.90 2.40
C THR A 70 7.58 -30.38 3.82
N GLY A 71 6.37 -30.44 4.39
CA GLY A 71 6.04 -29.83 5.68
C GLY A 71 5.98 -28.30 5.66
N ALA A 72 6.24 -27.66 4.50
CA ALA A 72 6.21 -26.21 4.36
C ALA A 72 4.80 -25.66 4.60
N VAL A 73 4.72 -24.50 5.25
CA VAL A 73 3.47 -23.87 5.67
C VAL A 73 3.20 -22.65 4.81
N PHE A 74 1.95 -22.50 4.37
CA PHE A 74 1.49 -21.47 3.46
C PHE A 74 0.18 -20.85 3.93
N ALA A 75 -0.19 -19.72 3.34
CA ALA A 75 -1.54 -19.18 3.35
C ALA A 75 -2.22 -19.53 2.02
N LEU A 76 -3.37 -20.19 2.07
CA LEU A 76 -4.19 -20.52 0.92
C LEU A 76 -5.40 -19.58 0.88
N LYS A 77 -5.41 -18.65 -0.07
CA LYS A 77 -6.54 -17.75 -0.35
C LYS A 77 -7.41 -18.42 -1.41
N MET A 78 -8.66 -18.73 -1.09
CA MET A 78 -9.67 -19.26 -2.01
C MET A 78 -10.73 -18.20 -2.24
N SER A 79 -10.92 -17.79 -3.49
CA SER A 79 -11.92 -16.78 -3.84
C SER A 79 -13.30 -17.40 -3.99
N PHE A 80 -14.35 -16.65 -3.66
CA PHE A 80 -15.74 -17.13 -3.76
C PHE A 80 -16.34 -16.96 -5.15
N ASP A 81 -15.67 -16.23 -6.04
CA ASP A 81 -16.10 -15.95 -7.41
C ASP A 81 -14.92 -16.13 -8.38
N ASP A 82 -15.21 -16.51 -9.62
CA ASP A 82 -14.26 -16.72 -10.73
C ASP A 82 -14.44 -15.63 -11.79
N GLY A 83 -14.59 -14.37 -11.34
CA GLY A 83 -14.79 -13.20 -12.18
C GLY A 83 -13.49 -12.65 -12.80
N PRO A 84 -13.57 -11.74 -13.79
CA PRO A 84 -12.40 -11.20 -14.49
C PRO A 84 -11.37 -10.51 -13.58
N ASP A 85 -11.77 -10.09 -12.38
CA ASP A 85 -10.88 -9.52 -11.37
C ASP A 85 -9.84 -10.53 -10.84
N ILE A 86 -10.11 -11.85 -10.89
CA ILE A 86 -9.17 -12.88 -10.42
C ILE A 86 -7.93 -13.00 -11.31
N GLU A 87 -8.13 -12.92 -12.63
CA GLU A 87 -7.04 -12.98 -13.60
C GLU A 87 -6.17 -11.73 -13.52
N GLU A 88 -6.79 -10.59 -13.23
CA GLU A 88 -6.07 -9.34 -12.98
C GLU A 88 -5.24 -9.43 -11.70
N GLU A 89 -5.78 -9.99 -10.61
CA GLU A 89 -5.01 -10.25 -9.38
C GLU A 89 -3.79 -11.13 -9.66
N ALA A 90 -3.95 -12.22 -10.42
CA ALA A 90 -2.85 -13.11 -10.79
C ALA A 90 -1.77 -12.39 -11.62
N LYS A 91 -2.15 -11.51 -12.55
CA LYS A 91 -1.21 -10.67 -13.32
C LYS A 91 -0.48 -9.67 -12.44
N VAL A 92 -1.19 -9.03 -11.50
CA VAL A 92 -0.61 -8.08 -10.55
C VAL A 92 0.40 -8.78 -9.64
N LEU A 93 0.05 -9.93 -9.05
CA LEU A 93 0.96 -10.72 -8.21
C LEU A 93 2.21 -11.14 -8.99
N SER A 94 2.03 -11.60 -10.23
CA SER A 94 3.16 -11.97 -11.10
C SER A 94 4.07 -10.77 -11.39
N ARG A 95 3.49 -9.60 -11.64
CA ARG A 95 4.23 -8.36 -11.89
C ARG A 95 4.92 -7.82 -10.65
N ALA A 96 4.36 -8.07 -9.47
CA ALA A 96 4.89 -7.64 -8.18
C ALA A 96 5.82 -8.69 -7.51
N ALA A 97 6.05 -9.84 -8.14
CA ALA A 97 6.88 -10.91 -7.61
C ALA A 97 8.34 -10.48 -7.31
N GLY A 98 8.99 -11.20 -6.39
CA GLY A 98 10.41 -11.02 -6.06
C GLY A 98 10.74 -9.73 -5.29
N SER A 99 9.72 -9.02 -4.80
CA SER A 99 9.92 -7.90 -3.86
C SER A 99 9.92 -8.45 -2.42
N PRO A 100 10.87 -8.05 -1.56
CA PRO A 100 10.87 -8.46 -0.16
C PRO A 100 9.77 -7.76 0.68
N HIS A 101 9.02 -6.82 0.10
CA HIS A 101 7.98 -6.03 0.78
C HIS A 101 6.57 -6.28 0.21
N VAL A 102 6.44 -7.26 -0.68
CA VAL A 102 5.18 -7.72 -1.27
C VAL A 102 5.04 -9.21 -0.95
N ILE A 103 3.80 -9.65 -0.67
CA ILE A 103 3.52 -11.07 -0.42
C ILE A 103 3.96 -11.93 -1.61
N ASP A 104 4.76 -12.95 -1.35
CA ASP A 104 5.18 -13.91 -2.35
C ASP A 104 4.03 -14.88 -2.66
N CYS A 105 3.69 -14.95 -3.95
CA CYS A 105 2.74 -15.92 -4.48
C CYS A 105 3.52 -17.10 -5.08
N HIS A 106 3.46 -18.24 -4.40
CA HIS A 106 4.13 -19.47 -4.86
C HIS A 106 3.40 -20.10 -6.05
N TYR A 107 2.06 -20.11 -6.00
CA TYR A 107 1.22 -20.62 -7.07
C TYR A 107 -0.03 -19.75 -7.18
N ALA A 108 -0.29 -19.23 -8.38
CA ALA A 108 -1.52 -18.53 -8.71
C ALA A 108 -2.47 -19.45 -9.48
N MET A 109 -3.78 -19.21 -9.35
CA MET A 109 -4.82 -19.90 -10.12
C MET A 109 -4.83 -21.43 -9.96
N LEU A 110 -4.54 -21.93 -8.75
CA LEU A 110 -4.90 -23.30 -8.39
C LEU A 110 -6.43 -23.44 -8.40
N ARG A 111 -6.97 -24.58 -8.82
CA ARG A 111 -8.43 -24.80 -8.85
C ARG A 111 -8.87 -25.75 -7.75
N ALA A 112 -9.79 -25.29 -6.91
CA ALA A 112 -10.53 -26.13 -5.97
C ALA A 112 -11.37 -27.18 -6.72
N PRO A 113 -11.79 -28.27 -6.05
CA PRO A 113 -12.69 -29.26 -6.68
C PRO A 113 -13.99 -28.66 -7.22
N GLY A 114 -14.49 -27.56 -6.62
CA GLY A 114 -15.68 -26.83 -7.09
C GLY A 114 -15.40 -25.85 -8.25
N GLY A 115 -14.14 -25.72 -8.67
CA GLY A 115 -13.71 -24.83 -9.75
C GLY A 115 -13.19 -23.48 -9.27
N GLU A 116 -13.34 -23.15 -7.99
CA GLU A 116 -12.96 -21.87 -7.41
C GLU A 116 -11.44 -21.64 -7.51
N PRO A 117 -11.01 -20.45 -7.94
CA PRO A 117 -9.60 -20.10 -8.02
C PRO A 117 -8.99 -19.88 -6.64
N ALA A 118 -7.74 -20.31 -6.50
CA ALA A 118 -6.98 -20.22 -5.27
C ALA A 118 -5.53 -19.77 -5.51
N PHE A 119 -4.99 -19.05 -4.53
CA PHE A 119 -3.62 -18.58 -4.49
C PHE A 119 -2.91 -19.20 -3.30
N LEU A 120 -1.74 -19.81 -3.54
CA LEU A 120 -0.84 -20.28 -2.50
C LEU A 120 0.21 -19.20 -2.23
N LEU A 121 0.09 -18.56 -1.08
CA LEU A 121 0.89 -17.41 -0.66
C LEU A 121 1.84 -17.83 0.48
N GLU A 122 2.93 -17.07 0.65
CA GLU A 122 3.76 -17.22 1.85
C GLU A 122 2.94 -16.94 3.13
N ILE A 123 3.38 -17.49 4.26
CA ILE A 123 2.72 -17.29 5.55
C ILE A 123 3.34 -16.12 6.33
N MET A 124 2.50 -15.17 6.70
CA MET A 124 2.83 -14.07 7.61
C MET A 124 2.22 -14.34 8.98
N ASP A 125 3.00 -14.99 9.86
CA ASP A 125 2.53 -15.66 11.08
C ASP A 125 2.03 -14.74 12.21
N ALA A 126 2.32 -13.44 12.15
CA ALA A 126 1.77 -12.45 13.08
C ALA A 126 0.40 -11.89 12.62
N GLY A 127 0.00 -12.15 11.37
CA GLY A 127 -1.24 -11.68 10.77
C GLY A 127 -1.19 -10.21 10.34
N SER A 128 -2.34 -9.61 10.06
CA SER A 128 -2.42 -8.22 9.61
C SER A 128 -2.13 -7.20 10.71
N LEU A 129 -1.60 -6.03 10.32
CA LEU A 129 -1.44 -4.89 11.24
C LEU A 129 -2.79 -4.47 11.84
N GLY A 130 -3.88 -4.55 11.06
CA GLY A 130 -5.24 -4.31 11.53
C GLY A 130 -5.65 -5.28 12.66
N ARG A 131 -5.34 -6.57 12.52
CA ARG A 131 -5.58 -7.57 13.58
C ARG A 131 -4.75 -7.27 14.83
N ILE A 132 -3.49 -6.87 14.65
CA ILE A 132 -2.60 -6.51 15.76
C ILE A 132 -3.14 -5.30 16.51
N MET A 133 -3.56 -4.25 15.79
CA MET A 133 -4.19 -3.06 16.34
C MET A 133 -5.45 -3.39 17.14
N ARG A 134 -6.38 -4.19 16.57
CA ARG A 134 -7.63 -4.59 17.24
C ARG A 134 -7.43 -5.44 18.49
N ARG A 135 -6.28 -6.12 18.65
CA ARG A 135 -5.94 -6.83 19.90
C ARG A 135 -5.59 -5.88 21.05
N ARG A 136 -5.33 -4.60 20.77
CA ARG A 136 -4.97 -3.56 21.75
C ARG A 136 -5.79 -2.28 21.49
N PRO A 137 -7.14 -2.34 21.60
CA PRO A 137 -7.99 -1.22 21.25
C PRO A 137 -7.66 0.02 22.10
N GLY A 138 -7.59 1.19 21.44
CA GLY A 138 -7.24 2.46 22.08
C GLY A 138 -5.77 2.59 22.50
N LYS A 139 -4.94 1.59 22.20
CA LYS A 139 -3.49 1.63 22.43
C LYS A 139 -2.77 1.51 21.09
N GLY A 140 -2.37 2.65 20.56
CA GLY A 140 -1.56 2.71 19.35
C GLY A 140 -0.21 2.02 19.47
N ILE A 141 0.41 1.83 18.31
CA ILE A 141 1.80 1.40 18.21
C ILE A 141 2.70 2.56 18.68
N PRO A 142 3.63 2.32 19.62
CA PRO A 142 4.59 3.34 20.03
C PRO A 142 5.34 3.91 18.83
N GLU A 143 5.54 5.23 18.82
CA GLU A 143 6.00 5.93 17.63
C GLU A 143 7.33 5.40 17.07
N ALA A 144 8.27 5.02 17.94
CA ALA A 144 9.54 4.42 17.53
C ALA A 144 9.35 3.11 16.72
N ALA A 145 8.39 2.26 17.11
CA ALA A 145 8.06 1.05 16.36
C ALA A 145 7.20 1.37 15.14
N LEU A 146 6.33 2.38 15.22
CA LEU A 146 5.52 2.84 14.10
C LEU A 146 6.37 3.38 12.95
N ALA A 147 7.49 4.05 13.24
CA ALA A 147 8.41 4.56 12.23
C ALA A 147 8.95 3.42 11.35
N GLU A 148 9.38 2.31 11.95
CA GLU A 148 9.84 1.12 11.23
C GLU A 148 8.72 0.49 10.40
N VAL A 149 7.52 0.38 10.99
CA VAL A 149 6.32 -0.10 10.29
C VAL A 149 6.01 0.75 9.07
N ALA A 150 5.96 2.07 9.24
CA ALA A 150 5.67 3.02 8.18
C ALA A 150 6.73 2.98 7.08
N ALA A 151 8.02 2.87 7.43
CA ALA A 151 9.11 2.76 6.47
C ALA A 151 8.94 1.52 5.56
N GLN A 152 8.62 0.35 6.13
CA GLN A 152 8.39 -0.85 5.33
C GLN A 152 7.15 -0.71 4.43
N CYS A 153 6.05 -0.14 4.95
CA CYS A 153 4.85 0.13 4.14
C CYS A 153 5.12 1.10 2.97
N VAL A 154 5.93 2.15 3.20
CA VAL A 154 6.38 3.09 2.17
C VAL A 154 7.17 2.35 1.08
N VAL A 155 8.11 1.49 1.46
CA VAL A 155 8.92 0.71 0.51
C VAL A 155 8.05 -0.26 -0.28
N SER A 156 7.08 -0.94 0.34
CA SER A 156 6.10 -1.78 -0.37
C SER A 156 5.41 -1.02 -1.50
N LEU A 157 4.84 0.16 -1.19
CA LEU A 157 4.12 0.96 -2.18
C LEU A 157 5.04 1.53 -3.25
N ALA A 158 6.25 1.97 -2.88
CA ALA A 158 7.26 2.43 -3.84
C ALA A 158 7.58 1.34 -4.87
N GLN A 159 7.74 0.10 -4.42
CA GLN A 159 8.03 -1.03 -5.30
C GLN A 159 6.85 -1.37 -6.22
N LEU A 160 5.61 -1.37 -5.72
CA LEU A 160 4.42 -1.53 -6.57
C LEU A 160 4.32 -0.43 -7.63
N HIS A 161 4.46 0.83 -7.22
CA HIS A 161 4.35 1.99 -8.10
C HIS A 161 5.45 2.00 -9.16
N SER A 162 6.69 1.63 -8.80
CA SER A 162 7.81 1.49 -9.75
C SER A 162 7.55 0.43 -10.83
N ARG A 163 6.72 -0.56 -10.51
CA ARG A 163 6.28 -1.61 -11.43
C ARG A 163 4.98 -1.22 -12.13
N GLY A 164 4.47 -0.01 -11.94
CA GLY A 164 3.23 0.44 -12.57
C GLY A 164 2.01 -0.29 -12.04
N VAL A 165 1.97 -0.62 -10.75
CA VAL A 165 0.83 -1.20 -10.05
C VAL A 165 0.35 -0.21 -8.99
N ALA A 166 -0.96 0.06 -8.93
CA ALA A 166 -1.58 0.70 -7.76
C ALA A 166 -2.33 -0.36 -6.96
N HIS A 167 -2.23 -0.27 -5.62
CA HIS A 167 -2.88 -1.22 -4.72
C HIS A 167 -4.38 -0.95 -4.57
N LEU A 168 -4.76 0.31 -4.40
CA LEU A 168 -6.11 0.89 -4.33
C LEU A 168 -6.96 0.49 -3.11
N ASP A 169 -6.48 -0.43 -2.29
CA ASP A 169 -7.07 -0.78 -0.99
C ASP A 169 -6.02 -0.75 0.14
N VAL A 170 -5.26 0.34 0.25
CA VAL A 170 -4.23 0.50 1.29
C VAL A 170 -4.90 0.73 2.65
N LYS A 171 -4.76 -0.24 3.56
CA LYS A 171 -5.32 -0.22 4.92
C LYS A 171 -4.53 -1.15 5.85
N PRO A 172 -4.66 -1.03 7.20
CA PRO A 172 -3.96 -1.89 8.15
C PRO A 172 -4.16 -3.40 7.91
N ASP A 173 -5.33 -3.81 7.43
CA ASP A 173 -5.64 -5.23 7.20
C ASP A 173 -4.87 -5.85 6.02
N ASN A 174 -4.37 -5.03 5.10
CA ASN A 174 -3.68 -5.51 3.89
C ASN A 174 -2.16 -5.49 4.03
N PHE A 175 -1.62 -4.96 5.14
CA PHE A 175 -0.22 -5.15 5.53
C PHE A 175 -0.13 -6.30 6.53
N LEU A 176 0.63 -7.34 6.17
CA LEU A 176 0.83 -8.52 6.99
C LEU A 176 2.21 -8.50 7.62
N ALA A 177 2.30 -8.95 8.88
CA ALA A 177 3.54 -9.04 9.64
C ALA A 177 3.91 -10.48 9.97
N ASN A 178 5.18 -10.73 10.22
CA ASN A 178 5.65 -12.00 10.75
C ASN A 178 6.55 -11.84 11.99
N SER A 179 6.88 -12.95 12.62
CA SER A 179 7.69 -13.05 13.83
C SER A 179 9.15 -12.59 13.65
N ARG A 180 9.61 -12.42 12.41
CA ARG A 180 10.92 -11.84 12.08
C ARG A 180 10.89 -10.30 12.01
N GLY A 181 9.72 -9.68 12.12
CA GLY A 181 9.56 -8.23 12.02
C GLY A 181 9.44 -7.70 10.58
N GLU A 182 9.23 -8.60 9.61
CA GLU A 182 8.98 -8.21 8.21
C GLU A 182 7.51 -7.83 8.03
N ILE A 183 7.28 -6.79 7.23
CA ILE A 183 5.96 -6.31 6.83
C ILE A 183 5.86 -6.35 5.31
N LYS A 184 4.81 -6.99 4.82
CA LYS A 184 4.54 -7.15 3.39
C LYS A 184 3.12 -6.75 3.06
N ILE A 185 2.94 -6.05 1.94
CA ILE A 185 1.61 -5.74 1.42
C ILE A 185 1.00 -6.96 0.72
N SER A 186 -0.30 -7.16 0.89
CA SER A 186 -1.08 -8.31 0.40
C SER A 186 -2.49 -7.89 -0.04
N ASP A 187 -3.23 -8.83 -0.60
CA ASP A 187 -4.61 -8.69 -1.10
C ASP A 187 -4.75 -7.73 -2.30
N PHE A 188 -4.47 -8.27 -3.49
CA PHE A 188 -4.39 -7.52 -4.73
C PHE A 188 -5.69 -7.53 -5.55
N ASN A 189 -6.82 -7.95 -4.94
CA ASN A 189 -8.13 -8.01 -5.56
C ASN A 189 -8.56 -6.69 -6.24
N THR A 190 -8.30 -5.55 -5.58
CA THR A 190 -8.66 -4.22 -6.08
C THR A 190 -7.53 -3.57 -6.88
N SER A 191 -6.34 -4.18 -6.91
CA SER A 191 -5.16 -3.60 -7.53
C SER A 191 -5.29 -3.55 -9.05
N ARG A 192 -4.59 -2.59 -9.67
CA ARG A 192 -4.63 -2.38 -11.12
C ARG A 192 -3.24 -2.14 -11.68
N ILE A 193 -2.96 -2.75 -12.83
CA ILE A 193 -1.81 -2.40 -13.65
C ILE A 193 -2.10 -1.07 -14.35
N LEU A 194 -1.27 -0.06 -14.11
CA LEU A 194 -1.48 1.32 -14.53
C LEU A 194 -0.97 1.61 -15.95
N TYR A 195 0.02 0.84 -16.39
CA TYR A 195 0.63 0.95 -17.70
C TYR A 195 0.64 -0.43 -18.37
N GLY A 196 -0.11 -0.59 -19.46
CA GLY A 196 -0.05 -1.80 -20.28
C GLY A 196 1.29 -1.94 -21.03
N GLY A 197 1.50 -3.07 -21.72
CA GLY A 197 2.66 -3.31 -22.57
C GLY A 197 2.81 -2.34 -23.76
N ALA A 198 1.76 -1.57 -24.06
CA ALA A 198 1.73 -0.52 -25.10
C ALA A 198 1.35 0.87 -24.55
N GLY A 199 1.43 1.10 -23.24
CA GLY A 199 1.16 2.43 -22.65
C GLY A 199 -0.31 2.83 -22.57
N GLU A 200 -1.25 1.90 -22.76
CA GLU A 200 -2.68 2.19 -22.61
C GLU A 200 -3.05 2.45 -21.13
N HIS A 201 -3.81 3.52 -20.90
CA HIS A 201 -4.36 3.89 -19.60
C HIS A 201 -5.62 3.07 -19.32
N LEU A 202 -5.55 2.15 -18.36
CA LEU A 202 -6.72 1.36 -17.97
C LEU A 202 -7.65 2.19 -17.08
N GLN A 203 -8.95 2.16 -17.41
CA GLN A 203 -9.99 2.74 -16.57
C GLN A 203 -10.10 1.94 -15.26
N VAL A 204 -9.82 2.60 -14.14
CA VAL A 204 -9.91 1.98 -12.81
C VAL A 204 -11.36 2.02 -12.33
N ARG A 205 -12.08 0.90 -12.44
CA ARG A 205 -13.40 0.74 -11.79
C ARG A 205 -13.22 0.54 -10.29
N ILE A 206 -13.83 1.43 -9.50
CA ILE A 206 -13.78 1.48 -8.03
C ILE A 206 -14.99 0.75 -7.44
N ALA A 207 -15.27 -0.47 -7.89
CA ALA A 207 -16.28 -1.30 -7.25
C ALA A 207 -15.57 -2.16 -6.19
N CYS A 208 -15.96 -2.05 -4.92
CA CYS A 208 -15.49 -2.89 -3.80
C CYS A 208 -14.11 -2.55 -3.19
N SER A 209 -14.04 -1.46 -2.43
CA SER A 209 -12.94 -1.20 -1.47
C SER A 209 -13.48 -0.48 -0.22
N THR A 210 -12.68 -0.43 0.85
CA THR A 210 -13.11 0.13 2.12
C THR A 210 -13.11 1.66 2.07
N SER A 211 -14.30 2.28 2.01
CA SER A 211 -14.49 3.73 1.80
C SER A 211 -13.81 4.62 2.85
N SER A 212 -13.53 4.12 4.04
CA SER A 212 -12.84 4.86 5.12
C SER A 212 -11.41 5.27 4.77
N TYR A 213 -10.78 4.61 3.79
CA TYR A 213 -9.42 4.90 3.33
C TYR A 213 -9.41 5.63 1.98
N PHE A 214 -10.58 6.02 1.46
CA PHE A 214 -10.65 6.67 0.17
C PHE A 214 -10.12 8.09 0.26
N SER A 215 -9.38 8.47 -0.75
CA SER A 215 -9.02 9.85 -1.00
C SER A 215 -10.23 10.62 -1.54
N PRO A 216 -10.36 11.95 -1.30
CA PRO A 216 -11.56 12.72 -1.64
C PRO A 216 -12.02 12.59 -3.11
N GLU A 217 -11.07 12.54 -4.04
CA GLU A 217 -11.32 12.42 -5.47
C GLU A 217 -11.93 11.05 -5.87
N ARG A 218 -11.75 10.00 -5.05
CA ARG A 218 -12.40 8.70 -5.28
C ARG A 218 -13.90 8.71 -5.03
N PHE A 219 -14.43 9.71 -4.32
CA PHE A 219 -15.87 9.89 -4.14
C PHE A 219 -16.53 10.73 -5.24
N ALA A 220 -15.75 11.36 -6.12
CA ALA A 220 -16.30 12.16 -7.20
C ALA A 220 -16.76 11.27 -8.37
N PRO A 221 -17.97 11.52 -8.93
CA PRO A 221 -18.66 10.59 -9.82
C PRO A 221 -17.97 10.35 -11.17
N ASN A 222 -16.96 11.16 -11.54
CA ASN A 222 -16.30 11.12 -12.85
C ASN A 222 -14.77 11.10 -12.78
N THR A 223 -14.18 10.85 -11.60
CA THR A 223 -12.73 10.91 -11.46
C THR A 223 -12.08 9.67 -12.03
N HIS A 224 -11.69 9.77 -13.30
CA HIS A 224 -10.68 8.91 -13.87
C HIS A 224 -9.34 9.39 -13.34
N ALA A 225 -9.01 8.91 -12.14
CA ALA A 225 -7.66 8.99 -11.65
C ALA A 225 -6.79 8.16 -12.61
N GLY A 226 -6.19 8.82 -13.62
CA GLY A 226 -5.13 8.20 -14.40
C GLY A 226 -4.01 7.68 -13.48
N PRO A 227 -2.95 7.05 -14.01
CA PRO A 227 -1.92 6.39 -13.21
C PRO A 227 -1.44 7.19 -11.98
N HIS A 228 -1.21 8.50 -12.14
CA HIS A 228 -0.81 9.38 -11.04
C HIS A 228 -1.86 9.56 -9.94
N GLY A 229 -3.14 9.59 -10.28
CA GLY A 229 -4.21 9.65 -9.28
C GLY A 229 -4.38 8.34 -8.53
N ALA A 230 -4.23 7.20 -9.21
CA ALA A 230 -4.25 5.89 -8.58
C ALA A 230 -3.11 5.72 -7.55
N MET A 231 -1.88 6.13 -7.92
CA MET A 231 -0.75 6.14 -6.98
C MET A 231 -0.94 7.14 -5.83
N ALA A 232 -1.52 8.32 -6.09
CA ALA A 232 -1.83 9.30 -5.04
C ALA A 232 -2.89 8.78 -4.05
N ALA A 233 -3.86 8.00 -4.53
CA ALA A 233 -4.85 7.36 -3.67
C ALA A 233 -4.22 6.34 -2.70
N ASP A 234 -3.20 5.60 -3.12
CA ASP A 234 -2.44 4.71 -2.22
C ASP A 234 -1.71 5.50 -1.14
N VAL A 235 -1.10 6.65 -1.49
CA VAL A 235 -0.39 7.52 -0.54
C VAL A 235 -1.37 8.11 0.48
N TRP A 236 -2.58 8.49 0.06
CA TRP A 236 -3.63 8.91 0.98
C TRP A 236 -4.00 7.76 1.94
N GLY A 237 -4.28 6.57 1.41
CA GLY A 237 -4.63 5.39 2.23
C GLY A 237 -3.52 5.01 3.22
N LEU A 238 -2.25 5.21 2.85
CA LEU A 238 -1.11 5.04 3.76
C LEU A 238 -1.15 6.05 4.93
N GLY A 239 -1.45 7.32 4.66
CA GLY A 239 -1.58 8.34 5.69
C GLY A 239 -2.65 8.00 6.73
N ILE A 240 -3.81 7.52 6.27
CA ILE A 240 -4.88 7.00 7.15
C ILE A 240 -4.39 5.78 7.92
N THR A 241 -3.74 4.82 7.24
CA THR A 241 -3.23 3.58 7.86
C THR A 241 -2.27 3.88 9.01
N VAL A 242 -1.27 4.75 8.79
CA VAL A 242 -0.29 5.11 9.81
C VAL A 242 -0.96 5.86 10.97
N LEU A 243 -1.90 6.75 10.68
CA LEU A 243 -2.66 7.47 11.70
C LEU A 243 -3.51 6.51 12.56
N GLU A 244 -4.14 5.50 11.98
CA GLU A 244 -4.90 4.49 12.74
C GLU A 244 -4.00 3.63 13.62
N LEU A 245 -2.87 3.18 13.08
CA LEU A 245 -1.90 2.41 13.85
C LEU A 245 -1.33 3.21 15.02
N PHE A 246 -1.12 4.53 14.85
CA PHE A 246 -0.71 5.43 15.91
C PHE A 246 -1.79 5.67 16.96
N LEU A 247 -3.05 5.80 16.56
CA LEU A 247 -4.15 6.10 17.50
C LEU A 247 -4.71 4.83 18.16
N GLY A 248 -4.50 3.66 17.57
CA GLY A 248 -5.11 2.40 18.01
C GLY A 248 -6.62 2.35 17.80
N ARG A 249 -7.15 3.19 16.91
CA ARG A 249 -8.56 3.33 16.54
C ARG A 249 -8.69 3.95 15.15
N PHE A 250 -9.88 3.87 14.56
CA PHE A 250 -10.19 4.49 13.27
C PHE A 250 -9.94 6.01 13.29
N ALA A 251 -9.32 6.51 12.22
CA ALA A 251 -8.80 7.86 12.17
C ALA A 251 -9.81 8.88 11.63
N VAL A 252 -10.68 8.47 10.70
CA VAL A 252 -11.65 9.37 10.04
C VAL A 252 -12.91 9.54 10.88
N LEU A 253 -13.47 8.45 11.40
CA LEU A 253 -14.62 8.44 12.29
C LEU A 253 -14.37 7.45 13.42
N ALA A 254 -14.65 7.83 14.66
CA ALA A 254 -14.40 6.97 15.83
C ALA A 254 -15.14 5.62 15.74
N ASP A 255 -16.32 5.61 15.12
CA ASP A 255 -17.13 4.42 14.80
C ASP A 255 -17.22 4.17 13.29
N ALA A 256 -16.09 4.27 12.56
CA ALA A 256 -16.08 4.08 11.11
C ALA A 256 -16.69 2.75 10.64
N GLU A 257 -16.63 1.68 11.44
CA GLU A 257 -17.28 0.39 11.12
C GLU A 257 -18.81 0.49 11.06
N LYS A 258 -19.42 1.44 11.78
CA LYS A 258 -20.87 1.66 11.80
C LYS A 258 -21.29 2.88 10.97
N ALA A 259 -20.33 3.70 10.56
CA ALA A 259 -20.58 4.87 9.75
C ALA A 259 -21.06 4.46 8.35
N SER A 260 -22.10 5.15 7.88
CA SER A 260 -22.53 5.06 6.50
C SER A 260 -21.47 5.60 5.54
N VAL A 261 -21.50 5.13 4.30
CA VAL A 261 -20.61 5.63 3.23
C VAL A 261 -20.76 7.14 3.04
N GLU A 262 -21.96 7.68 3.23
CA GLU A 262 -22.19 9.13 3.10
C GLU A 262 -21.56 9.90 4.27
N GLU A 263 -21.62 9.41 5.51
CA GLU A 263 -20.93 10.05 6.65
C GLU A 263 -19.41 10.07 6.45
N VAL A 264 -18.83 8.95 6.01
CA VAL A 264 -17.40 8.85 5.68
C VAL A 264 -17.03 9.83 4.57
N LYS A 265 -17.84 9.89 3.50
CA LYS A 265 -17.63 10.83 2.40
C LYS A 265 -17.72 12.28 2.86
N GLN A 266 -18.70 12.62 3.70
CA GLN A 266 -18.83 13.96 4.27
C GLN A 266 -17.59 14.35 5.08
N ALA A 267 -17.11 13.46 5.95
CA ALA A 267 -15.90 13.69 6.74
C ALA A 267 -14.66 13.90 5.86
N ILE A 268 -14.48 13.06 4.83
CA ILE A 268 -13.29 13.09 3.96
C ILE A 268 -13.32 14.26 2.97
N CYS A 269 -14.47 14.52 2.33
CA CYS A 269 -14.58 15.50 1.24
C CYS A 269 -14.90 16.92 1.71
N HIS A 270 -15.54 17.06 2.85
CA HIS A 270 -16.03 18.35 3.37
C HIS A 270 -15.45 18.70 4.75
N GLY A 271 -14.75 17.77 5.41
CA GLY A 271 -13.95 18.05 6.59
C GLY A 271 -12.57 18.62 6.26
N GLY A 272 -11.77 18.85 7.31
CA GLY A 272 -10.34 19.10 7.16
C GLY A 272 -9.58 17.82 6.80
N PRO A 273 -8.39 17.92 6.18
CA PRO A 273 -7.57 16.75 5.90
C PRO A 273 -7.25 15.99 7.21
N PRO A 274 -7.27 14.64 7.19
CA PRO A 274 -6.95 13.87 8.38
C PRO A 274 -5.55 14.20 8.90
N ARG A 275 -5.45 14.39 10.21
CA ARG A 275 -4.21 14.81 10.88
C ARG A 275 -4.13 14.20 12.26
N VAL A 276 -2.92 14.16 12.81
CA VAL A 276 -2.72 13.77 14.20
C VAL A 276 -3.42 14.78 15.11
N PRO A 277 -4.26 14.34 16.08
CA PRO A 277 -4.93 15.24 17.02
C PRO A 277 -3.92 16.11 17.80
N ASP A 278 -4.33 17.32 18.16
CA ASP A 278 -3.44 18.29 18.81
C ASP A 278 -3.09 17.85 20.24
N GLU A 279 -4.00 17.12 20.89
CA GLU A 279 -3.86 16.53 22.22
C GLU A 279 -3.02 15.24 22.25
N ALA A 280 -2.70 14.64 21.09
CA ALA A 280 -1.91 13.41 21.04
C ALA A 280 -0.41 13.71 21.21
N GLU A 281 0.27 12.93 22.06
CA GLU A 281 1.72 12.96 22.20
C GLU A 281 2.39 12.33 20.97
N ALA A 282 2.61 13.16 19.95
CA ALA A 282 3.20 12.78 18.67
C ALA A 282 4.32 13.75 18.30
N SER A 283 5.39 13.21 17.73
CA SER A 283 6.49 14.03 17.21
C SER A 283 6.06 14.95 16.07
N ALA A 284 6.92 15.92 15.76
CA ALA A 284 6.73 16.78 14.62
C ALA A 284 6.90 16.01 13.30
N GLU A 285 7.74 14.97 13.30
CA GLU A 285 8.03 14.09 12.17
C GLU A 285 6.79 13.30 11.76
N LEU A 286 6.11 12.65 12.72
CA LEU A 286 4.88 11.92 12.46
C LEU A 286 3.77 12.86 11.96
N ARG A 287 3.65 14.04 12.56
CA ARG A 287 2.68 15.07 12.14
C ARG A 287 2.93 15.52 10.69
N ARG A 288 4.18 15.76 10.32
CA ARG A 288 4.58 16.12 8.94
C ARG A 288 4.31 14.99 7.96
N PHE A 289 4.66 13.75 8.30
CA PHE A 289 4.41 12.58 7.47
C PHE A 289 2.92 12.43 7.12
N VAL A 290 2.04 12.45 8.13
CA VAL A 290 0.58 12.34 7.93
C VAL A 290 0.06 13.51 7.09
N ALA A 291 0.54 14.74 7.35
CA ALA A 291 0.14 15.90 6.57
C ALA A 291 0.58 15.80 5.10
N ALA A 292 1.81 15.32 4.85
CA ALA A 292 2.35 15.14 3.51
C ALA A 292 1.51 14.15 2.70
N CYS A 293 1.12 13.01 3.28
CA CYS A 293 0.24 12.02 2.66
C CYS A 293 -1.10 12.61 2.17
N HIS A 294 -1.67 13.57 2.90
CA HIS A 294 -2.99 14.15 2.58
C HIS A 294 -2.93 15.48 1.81
N SER A 295 -1.75 16.10 1.70
CA SER A 295 -1.54 17.39 1.01
C SER A 295 -1.70 17.31 -0.52
N ALA A 296 -1.28 16.20 -1.12
CA ALA A 296 -1.20 16.03 -2.58
C ALA A 296 -2.57 15.95 -3.26
N THR A 297 -3.61 15.60 -2.49
CA THR A 297 -4.94 15.28 -3.01
C THR A 297 -5.90 16.47 -2.92
N ALA A 298 -5.77 17.29 -1.87
CA ALA A 298 -6.61 18.48 -1.67
C ALA A 298 -6.48 19.51 -2.81
N ALA A 299 -5.31 19.58 -3.46
CA ALA A 299 -5.05 20.49 -4.57
C ALA A 299 -5.75 20.10 -5.90
N ARG A 300 -6.33 18.90 -6.00
CA ARG A 300 -6.90 18.36 -7.24
C ARG A 300 -8.42 18.30 -7.28
N ALA A 301 -9.12 18.76 -6.24
CA ALA A 301 -10.58 18.79 -6.23
C ALA A 301 -11.12 20.18 -6.61
N PRO A 302 -11.46 20.46 -7.89
CA PRO A 302 -12.47 21.46 -8.17
C PRO A 302 -13.82 20.82 -7.84
N VAL A 303 -14.26 20.94 -6.59
CA VAL A 303 -15.67 20.72 -6.27
C VAL A 303 -16.42 21.85 -6.97
N HIS A 304 -17.00 21.57 -8.14
CA HIS A 304 -17.81 22.53 -8.88
C HIS A 304 -19.04 22.91 -8.04
N HIS A 305 -18.91 23.97 -7.23
CA HIS A 305 -20.05 24.77 -6.85
C HIS A 305 -20.40 25.64 -8.06
N SER A 306 -21.47 25.29 -8.75
CA SER A 306 -22.09 26.22 -9.69
C SER A 306 -23.16 27.01 -8.91
N PRO A 307 -22.91 28.28 -8.54
CA PRO A 307 -23.99 29.13 -8.07
C PRO A 307 -24.82 29.48 -9.30
N ARG A 308 -26.10 29.06 -9.31
CA ARG A 308 -27.08 29.48 -10.31
C ARG A 308 -27.06 31.01 -10.43
N ARG A 309 -26.43 31.55 -11.46
CA ARG A 309 -26.62 32.95 -11.88
C ARG A 309 -27.54 32.97 -13.08
N ARG A 310 -28.67 33.68 -12.89
CA ARG A 310 -29.63 34.04 -13.94
C ARG A 310 -28.91 34.86 -15.03
N GLY A 311 -29.36 34.67 -16.26
CA GLY A 311 -28.58 34.93 -17.45
C GLY A 311 -28.31 36.39 -17.80
N VAL A 312 -27.35 36.57 -18.69
CA VAL A 312 -27.29 37.66 -19.67
C VAL A 312 -26.62 37.08 -20.92
N LYS A 313 -27.27 37.23 -22.08
CA LYS A 313 -26.71 36.93 -23.40
C LYS A 313 -25.60 37.95 -23.71
N ALA A 314 -24.40 37.51 -24.08
CA ALA A 314 -23.44 38.34 -24.81
C ALA A 314 -22.62 37.50 -25.79
N ARG A 315 -22.40 38.10 -26.96
CA ARG A 315 -21.91 37.53 -28.22
C ARG A 315 -20.43 37.13 -28.18
N ALA A 316 -20.08 36.24 -29.10
CA ALA A 316 -18.73 35.79 -29.43
C ALA A 316 -17.83 36.92 -29.99
N ALA A 317 -16.55 36.88 -29.61
CA ALA A 317 -15.40 37.34 -30.40
C ALA A 317 -14.17 36.54 -29.94
N GLY A 318 -13.35 36.11 -30.90
CA GLY A 318 -12.40 35.01 -30.71
C GLY A 318 -11.05 35.36 -30.07
N ALA A 319 -10.32 34.29 -29.72
CA ALA A 319 -8.87 34.17 -29.83
C ALA A 319 -8.50 32.72 -29.49
N HIS A 320 -8.02 31.97 -30.49
CA HIS A 320 -7.32 30.71 -30.26
C HIS A 320 -5.98 31.01 -29.58
N ARG A 321 -5.82 30.62 -28.31
CA ARG A 321 -4.52 30.29 -27.72
C ARG A 321 -4.60 28.86 -27.20
N ARG A 322 -3.82 27.96 -27.81
CA ARG A 322 -3.52 26.64 -27.28
C ARG A 322 -2.39 26.82 -26.27
N ASP A 323 -2.73 27.00 -25.00
CA ASP A 323 -1.76 26.82 -23.93
C ASP A 323 -1.66 25.31 -23.66
N THR A 324 -0.71 24.69 -24.33
CA THR A 324 -0.25 23.33 -24.01
C THR A 324 0.56 23.44 -22.72
N VAL A 325 -0.06 23.11 -21.59
CA VAL A 325 0.68 22.93 -20.34
C VAL A 325 1.38 21.57 -20.43
N THR A 326 2.61 21.59 -20.91
CA THR A 326 3.55 20.47 -20.81
C THR A 326 3.92 20.31 -19.33
N VAL A 327 3.15 19.53 -18.57
CA VAL A 327 3.58 19.10 -17.23
C VAL A 327 4.53 17.93 -17.41
N GLY A 328 5.83 18.19 -17.20
CA GLY A 328 6.91 17.21 -17.36
C GLY A 328 6.67 15.94 -16.55
N ALA A 329 6.88 14.80 -17.21
CA ALA A 329 6.65 13.45 -16.73
C ALA A 329 7.69 12.95 -15.69
N GLU A 330 8.53 13.81 -15.11
CA GLU A 330 9.76 13.39 -14.44
C GLU A 330 9.70 13.35 -12.89
N ASN A 331 8.56 13.59 -12.24
CA ASN A 331 8.56 13.94 -10.81
C ASN A 331 7.56 13.20 -9.91
N LEU A 332 7.23 11.93 -10.14
CA LEU A 332 6.42 11.16 -9.16
C LEU A 332 7.08 9.89 -8.59
N GLY A 333 7.99 9.23 -9.32
CA GLY A 333 8.86 8.22 -8.72
C GLY A 333 9.70 8.79 -7.56
N ASN A 334 9.98 10.10 -7.61
CA ASN A 334 10.62 10.86 -6.54
C ASN A 334 9.68 11.30 -5.40
N ARG A 335 8.36 11.06 -5.41
CA ARG A 335 7.45 11.66 -4.39
C ARG A 335 7.07 10.78 -3.21
N ILE A 336 7.04 9.46 -3.39
CA ILE A 336 7.18 8.56 -2.24
C ILE A 336 8.53 8.82 -1.59
N ILE A 337 9.53 9.15 -2.41
CA ILE A 337 10.86 9.56 -1.97
C ILE A 337 10.85 10.97 -1.33
N ASP A 338 10.00 11.93 -1.74
CA ASP A 338 9.90 13.25 -1.07
C ASP A 338 9.21 13.18 0.29
N CYS A 339 8.25 12.25 0.50
CA CYS A 339 7.78 11.95 1.86
C CYS A 339 8.87 11.25 2.69
N SER A 340 9.79 10.51 2.06
CA SER A 340 10.94 9.87 2.71
C SER A 340 12.13 10.82 2.96
N SER A 341 12.26 11.89 2.17
CA SER A 341 13.31 12.92 2.32
C SER A 341 13.03 13.86 3.48
N GLU A 342 11.76 14.03 3.87
CA GLU A 342 11.38 14.63 5.16
C GLU A 342 11.60 13.69 6.37
N PHE A 343 11.94 12.42 6.11
CA PHE A 343 12.12 11.38 7.12
C PHE A 343 13.59 10.91 7.26
N ASP A 344 14.53 11.52 6.53
CA ASP A 344 15.93 11.05 6.43
C ASP A 344 16.06 9.54 6.17
N LEU A 345 15.02 8.94 5.56
CA LEU A 345 15.05 7.56 5.08
C LEU A 345 15.76 7.61 3.73
N THR A 346 17.05 7.27 3.73
CA THR A 346 17.83 7.15 2.49
C THR A 346 17.28 5.98 1.67
N ILE A 347 16.24 6.22 0.89
CA ILE A 347 15.80 5.29 -0.16
C ILE A 347 16.73 5.54 -1.35
N HIS A 348 17.72 4.68 -1.53
CA HIS A 348 18.58 4.73 -2.71
C HIS A 348 17.70 4.64 -3.97
N ARG A 349 17.91 5.59 -4.90
CA ARG A 349 17.34 5.52 -6.25
C ARG A 349 17.72 4.17 -6.86
N PHE A 350 16.74 3.31 -7.09
CA PHE A 350 16.93 2.16 -7.96
C PHE A 350 16.97 2.69 -9.40
N GLY A 351 18.19 2.76 -9.95
CA GLY A 351 18.45 3.10 -11.35
C GLY A 351 18.22 1.92 -12.29
#